data_AF-A0A1R1XZA1-F1
#
_entry.id   AF-A0A1R1XZA1-F1
#
_cell.length_a   1.000
_cell.length_b   1.000
_cell.length_c   1.000
_cell.angle_alpha   90.00
_cell.angle_beta   90.00
_cell.angle_gamma   90.00
#
_symmetry.space_group_name_H-M   'P 1'
#
loop_
_entity.id
_entity.type
_entity.pdbx_description
1 polymer ?
#
loop_
_entity_poly.entity_id
_entity_poly.type
_entity_poly.pdbx_seq_one_letter_code
_entity_poly.pdbx_strand_id
1 'polypeptide(L)'
;MKAVLKNLMDIGKIDFKGQKLAENIQYALIVLTAIISLAAGNFMQSISIMLYSFLAGVILTILVVSPAYPAYNKNPVQWLAHKED
;
A
#
# COMPACT_ATOMS: atom_id res chain seq x y z
N MET A 1 4.53 27.34 -17.53
CA MET A 1 4.65 26.12 -18.36
C MET A 1 5.77 25.19 -17.90
N LYS A 2 7.05 25.61 -17.88
CA LYS A 2 8.19 24.75 -17.46
C LYS A 2 8.09 24.19 -16.03
N ALA A 3 7.61 24.97 -15.06
CA ALA A 3 7.42 24.52 -13.68
C ALA A 3 6.30 23.47 -13.53
N VAL A 4 5.23 23.60 -14.31
CA VAL A 4 4.13 22.60 -14.36
C VAL A 4 4.64 21.31 -14.99
N LEU A 5 5.37 21.40 -16.10
CA LEU A 5 6.03 20.25 -16.73
C LEU A 5 6.98 19.53 -15.78
N LYS A 6 7.76 20.28 -14.98
CA LYS A 6 8.66 19.70 -13.98
C LYS A 6 7.90 18.95 -12.87
N ASN A 7 6.82 19.55 -12.34
CA ASN A 7 5.96 18.88 -11.37
C ASN A 7 5.29 17.62 -11.97
N LEU A 8 4.86 17.67 -13.23
CA LEU A 8 4.28 16.50 -13.91
C LEU A 8 5.32 15.40 -14.16
N MET A 9 6.57 15.75 -14.48
CA MET A 9 7.66 14.78 -14.58
C MET A 9 8.02 14.18 -13.22
N ASP A 10 7.94 14.95 -12.13
CA ASP A 10 8.16 14.44 -10.78
C ASP A 10 7.08 13.44 -10.33
N ILE A 11 5.83 13.56 -10.82
CA ILE A 11 4.77 12.55 -10.62
C ILE A 11 5.14 11.20 -11.27
N GLY A 12 5.93 11.24 -12.35
CA GLY A 12 6.38 10.05 -13.10
C GLY A 12 7.55 9.29 -12.48
N LYS A 13 8.06 9.71 -11.32
CA LYS A 13 9.12 8.99 -10.58
C LYS A 13 8.53 7.81 -9.82
N ILE A 14 8.16 6.77 -10.57
CA ILE A 14 7.65 5.51 -10.03
C ILE A 14 8.76 4.79 -9.26
N ASP A 15 8.46 4.29 -8.06
CA ASP A 15 9.34 3.40 -7.28
C ASP A 15 8.74 1.99 -7.24
N PHE A 16 9.20 1.11 -8.14
CA PHE A 16 8.73 -0.28 -8.20
C PHE A 16 9.11 -1.10 -6.96
N LYS A 17 10.24 -0.80 -6.33
CA LYS A 17 10.70 -1.54 -5.13
C LYS A 17 9.81 -1.18 -3.94
N GLY A 18 9.51 0.09 -3.79
CA GLY A 18 8.61 0.61 -2.78
C GLY A 18 7.17 0.13 -2.98
N GLN A 19 6.69 0.08 -4.22
CA GLN A 19 5.40 -0.52 -4.56
C GLN A 19 5.34 -2.01 -4.19
N LYS A 20 6.40 -2.79 -4.51
CA LYS A 20 6.44 -4.22 -4.14
C LYS A 20 6.46 -4.41 -2.62
N LEU A 21 7.16 -3.55 -1.89
CA LEU A 21 7.16 -3.55 -0.43
C LEU A 21 5.76 -3.26 0.12
N ALA A 22 5.10 -2.22 -0.39
CA ALA A 22 3.75 -1.85 0.00
C ALA A 22 2.74 -3.00 -0.26
N GLU A 23 2.85 -3.65 -1.42
CA GLU A 23 2.05 -4.83 -1.79
C GLU A 23 2.28 -6.02 -0.82
N ASN A 24 3.54 -6.32 -0.48
CA ASN A 24 3.86 -7.38 0.46
C ASN A 24 3.31 -7.10 1.87
N ILE A 25 3.40 -5.85 2.33
CA ILE A 25 2.83 -5.42 3.62
C ILE A 25 1.30 -5.54 3.59
N GLN A 26 0.67 -5.15 2.48
CA GLN A 26 -0.77 -5.30 2.29
C GLN A 26 -1.21 -6.75 2.44
N TYR A 27 -0.56 -7.68 1.73
CA TYR A 27 -0.89 -9.10 1.85
C TYR A 27 -0.66 -9.64 3.26
N ALA A 28 0.45 -9.28 3.89
CA ALA A 28 0.74 -9.70 5.26
C ALA A 28 -0.35 -9.22 6.24
N LEU A 29 -0.72 -7.94 6.22
CA LEU A 29 -1.71 -7.36 7.12
C LEU A 29 -3.11 -7.95 6.92
N ILE A 30 -3.55 -8.11 5.67
CA ILE A 30 -4.86 -8.68 5.36
C ILE A 30 -4.94 -10.15 5.80
N VAL A 31 -3.92 -10.95 5.51
CA VAL A 31 -3.89 -12.37 5.90
C VAL A 31 -3.85 -12.51 7.42
N LEU A 32 -3.00 -11.74 8.11
CA LEU A 32 -2.92 -11.78 9.58
C LEU A 32 -4.24 -11.35 10.22
N THR A 33 -4.84 -10.26 9.74
CA THR A 33 -6.14 -9.81 10.25
C THR A 33 -7.22 -10.86 10.01
N ALA A 34 -7.27 -11.47 8.82
CA ALA A 34 -8.24 -12.51 8.51
C ALA A 34 -8.14 -13.69 9.50
N ILE A 35 -6.92 -14.18 9.77
CA ILE A 35 -6.69 -15.26 10.74
C ILE A 35 -7.16 -14.85 12.14
N ILE A 36 -6.79 -13.65 12.61
CA ILE A 36 -7.17 -13.15 13.94
C ILE A 36 -8.70 -13.00 14.05
N SER A 37 -9.34 -12.42 13.05
CA SER A 37 -10.78 -12.20 13.02
C SER A 37 -11.57 -13.51 13.00
N LEU A 38 -11.11 -14.49 12.22
CA LEU A 38 -11.70 -15.84 12.21
C LEU A 38 -11.55 -16.50 13.58
N ALA A 39 -10.35 -16.45 14.19
CA ALA A 39 -10.10 -17.04 15.50
C ALA A 39 -10.95 -16.38 16.60
N ALA A 40 -10.98 -15.05 16.65
CA ALA A 40 -11.75 -14.29 17.64
C ALA A 40 -13.26 -14.49 17.46
N GLY A 41 -13.75 -14.42 16.21
CA GLY A 41 -15.16 -14.65 15.88
C GLY A 41 -15.61 -16.07 16.22
N ASN A 42 -14.77 -17.07 15.95
CA ASN A 42 -15.06 -18.46 16.32
C ASN A 42 -15.05 -18.66 17.84
N PHE A 43 -14.09 -18.10 18.57
CA PHE A 43 -14.06 -18.22 20.04
C PHE A 43 -15.29 -17.58 20.70
N MET A 44 -15.75 -16.45 20.18
CA MET A 44 -16.92 -15.73 20.70
C MET A 44 -18.25 -16.18 20.07
N GLN A 45 -18.22 -17.15 19.14
CA GLN A 45 -19.38 -17.64 18.39
C GLN A 45 -20.21 -16.49 17.76
N SER A 46 -19.54 -15.45 17.26
CA SER A 46 -20.19 -14.23 16.74
C SER A 46 -19.61 -13.82 15.39
N ILE A 47 -20.45 -13.87 14.36
CA ILE A 47 -20.14 -13.40 13.01
C ILE A 47 -19.89 -11.89 13.01
N SER A 48 -20.62 -11.12 13.82
CA SER A 48 -20.42 -9.67 13.90
C SER A 48 -19.01 -9.31 14.37
N ILE A 49 -18.49 -10.03 15.38
CA ILE A 49 -17.14 -9.80 15.89
C ILE A 49 -16.10 -10.14 14.83
N MET A 50 -16.28 -11.24 14.11
CA MET A 50 -15.45 -11.63 12.97
C MET A 50 -15.41 -10.52 11.91
N LEU A 51 -16.58 -10.02 11.50
CA LEU A 51 -16.69 -9.01 10.44
C LEU A 51 -16.10 -7.66 10.86
N TYR A 52 -16.44 -7.17 12.05
CA TYR A 52 -15.95 -5.87 12.52
C TYR A 52 -14.45 -5.86 12.77
N SER A 53 -13.90 -6.94 13.34
CA SER A 53 -12.45 -7.04 13.51
C SER A 53 -11.73 -7.12 12.17
N PHE A 54 -12.29 -7.83 11.18
CA PHE A 54 -11.69 -7.90 9.85
C PHE A 54 -11.74 -6.55 9.15
N LEU A 55 -12.88 -5.86 9.21
CA LEU A 55 -13.05 -4.51 8.67
C LEU A 55 -12.07 -3.52 9.30
N ALA A 56 -11.86 -3.60 10.61
CA ALA A 56 -10.88 -2.77 11.31
C ALA A 56 -9.45 -2.99 10.75
N GLY A 57 -9.04 -4.24 10.50
CA GLY A 57 -7.74 -4.50 9.89
C GLY A 57 -7.64 -4.12 8.41
N VAL A 58 -8.74 -4.16 7.65
CA VAL A 58 -8.77 -3.58 6.29
C VAL A 58 -8.52 -2.07 6.34
N ILE A 59 -9.21 -1.35 7.23
CA ILE A 59 -9.01 0.09 7.41
C ILE A 59 -7.56 0.39 7.82
N LEU A 60 -7.02 -0.37 8.78
CA LEU A 60 -5.62 -0.26 9.18
C LEU A 60 -4.67 -0.49 7.99
N THR A 61 -4.93 -1.52 7.18
CA THR A 61 -4.11 -1.83 6.00
C THR A 61 -4.13 -0.66 5.01
N ILE A 62 -5.31 -0.09 4.73
CA ILE A 62 -5.44 1.08 3.87
C ILE A 62 -4.60 2.25 4.42
N LEU A 63 -4.67 2.51 5.73
CA LEU A 63 -3.89 3.57 6.35
C LEU A 63 -2.37 3.33 6.27
N VAL A 64 -1.92 2.07 6.35
CA VAL A 64 -0.48 1.72 6.32
C VAL A 64 0.09 1.69 4.90
N VAL A 65 -0.70 1.30 3.90
CA VAL A 65 -0.23 1.03 2.54
C VAL A 65 -0.54 2.17 1.57
N SER A 66 -1.71 2.81 1.72
CA SER A 66 -2.20 3.81 0.75
C SER A 66 -1.39 5.12 0.72
N PRO A 67 -0.97 5.69 1.87
CA PRO A 67 -0.17 6.90 1.82
C PRO A 67 1.21 6.63 1.20
N ALA A 68 1.67 7.57 0.37
CA ALA A 68 2.99 7.53 -0.26
C ALA A 68 4.11 7.86 0.75
N TYR A 69 4.23 7.05 1.80
CA TYR A 69 5.20 7.26 2.87
C TYR A 69 6.64 7.34 2.31
N PRO A 70 7.53 8.12 2.94
CA PRO A 70 8.94 8.17 2.53
C PRO A 70 9.62 6.79 2.51
N ALA A 71 9.11 5.82 3.28
CA ALA A 71 9.58 4.45 3.28
C ALA A 71 9.36 3.73 1.93
N TYR A 72 8.29 4.08 1.20
CA TYR A 72 7.91 3.45 -0.09
C TYR A 72 8.42 4.23 -1.32
N ASN A 73 9.18 5.31 -1.14
CA ASN A 73 9.60 6.19 -2.24
C ASN A 73 11.13 6.45 -2.23
N LYS A 74 11.93 5.46 -1.82
CA LYS A 74 13.39 5.60 -1.67
C LYS A 74 14.18 5.32 -2.94
N ASN A 75 13.58 4.64 -3.91
CA ASN A 75 14.24 4.17 -5.12
C ASN A 75 13.48 4.66 -6.36
N PRO A 76 13.41 5.99 -6.61
CA PRO A 76 12.79 6.49 -7.82
C PRO A 76 13.53 5.98 -9.05
N VAL A 77 12.80 5.50 -10.05
CA VAL A 77 13.36 5.04 -11.32
C VAL A 77 14.03 6.21 -12.05
N GLN A 78 15.24 5.99 -12.53
CA GLN A 78 15.94 6.92 -13.42
C GLN A 78 15.55 6.59 -14.86
N TRP A 79 14.70 7.44 -15.44
CA TRP A 79 14.35 7.35 -16.86
C TRP A 79 15.49 7.89 -17.72
N LEU A 80 15.90 7.11 -18.72
CA LEU A 80 16.84 7.59 -19.74
C LEU A 80 16.13 8.62 -20.63
N ALA A 81 16.85 9.67 -21.01
CA ALA A 81 16.32 10.64 -21.97
C ALA A 81 16.05 9.95 -23.30
N HIS A 82 14.93 10.31 -23.94
CA HIS A 82 14.62 9.85 -25.29
C HIS A 82 15.74 10.31 -26.22
N LYS A 83 16.34 9.38 -26.95
CA LYS A 83 17.37 9.70 -27.94
C LYS A 83 16.62 10.14 -29.20
N GLU A 84 16.67 11.43 -29.50
CA GLU A 84 16.21 11.95 -30.80
C GLU A 84 17.25 11.53 -31.85
N ASP A 85 16.81 10.81 -32.89
CA ASP A 85 17.59 10.50 -34.09
C ASP A 85 17.52 11.66 -35.08
#